data_AF-A0A419SV61-F1
#
_entry.id   AF-A0A419SV61-F1
#
_cell.length_a   1.000
_cell.length_b   1.000
_cell.length_c   1.000
_cell.angle_alpha   90.00
_cell.angle_beta   90.00
_cell.angle_gamma   90.00
#
_symmetry.space_group_name_H-M   'P 1'
#
loop_
_entity.id
_entity.type
_entity.pdbx_description
1 polymer ?
#
loop_
_entity_poly.entity_id
_entity_poly.type
_entity_poly.pdbx_seq_one_letter_code
_entity_poly.pdbx_strand_id
1 'polypeptide(L)'
;MSKIKVVHYINQFFAGIGGEEKADHKPEVREGAVGPGMEFNKRFKGEAEIVATVICGDTYFNENTEDAKKKILEMVKKYNPDIFIAGPAFNAGRYGVACGTITKAVNDELQIPVLTGMYIENPGADMFKKSVYIVETKNSAAGMRKAVKSMTKLALKLAKGEEIGTPEEEGYMPRGIRKNYFAQERGSKRAVDMLIKKLKDEDFTTEYPMPDFDRVEPNPAVKDLANAKIALVTSGGIVPKGNPDHIESSSASRYGKYDIADFNDLTSEDHETAHGGYDPVYANDDPDRVLPVDVLRDLEKEGVIGELHRYYYATVGNGTAVSSAKKFAAEFAKELKNDGVDAVILTST
;
A
#
# COMPACT_ATOMS: atom_id res chain seq x y z
N MET A 1 -38.44 -9.46 -12.46
CA MET A 1 -37.21 -9.73 -11.71
C MET A 1 -37.32 -9.02 -10.38
N SER A 2 -36.90 -9.64 -9.27
CA SER A 2 -36.80 -8.94 -7.98
C SER A 2 -35.79 -7.80 -8.10
N LYS A 3 -36.05 -6.66 -7.46
CA LYS A 3 -35.08 -5.56 -7.42
C LYS A 3 -33.82 -5.99 -6.68
N ILE A 4 -32.68 -5.48 -7.13
CA ILE A 4 -31.40 -5.63 -6.44
C ILE A 4 -31.51 -4.97 -5.05
N LYS A 5 -31.22 -5.72 -4.00
CA LYS A 5 -31.23 -5.25 -2.61
C LYS A 5 -29.90 -4.61 -2.26
N VAL A 6 -29.95 -3.35 -1.84
CA VAL A 6 -28.77 -2.59 -1.43
C VAL A 6 -28.82 -2.36 0.07
N VAL A 7 -27.71 -2.65 0.77
CA VAL A 7 -27.48 -2.09 2.11
C VAL A 7 -26.48 -0.95 1.99
N HIS A 8 -26.85 0.21 2.52
CA HIS A 8 -26.06 1.43 2.44
C HIS A 8 -25.45 1.77 3.80
N TYR A 9 -24.16 2.05 3.87
CA TYR A 9 -23.49 2.50 5.09
C TYR A 9 -23.15 3.98 5.01
N ILE A 10 -23.54 4.72 6.05
CA ILE A 10 -23.24 6.14 6.21
C ILE A 10 -22.82 6.50 7.64
N ASN A 11 -22.21 7.68 7.82
CA ASN A 11 -21.92 8.23 9.14
C ASN A 11 -23.10 9.01 9.72
N GLN A 12 -22.95 9.46 10.97
CA GLN A 12 -23.93 10.25 11.71
C GLN A 12 -24.32 11.55 11.01
N PHE A 13 -23.36 12.20 10.31
CA PHE A 13 -23.58 13.47 9.63
C PHE A 13 -24.50 13.28 8.43
N PHE A 14 -24.20 12.32 7.55
CA PHE A 14 -25.05 12.02 6.40
C PHE A 14 -26.40 11.41 6.80
N ALA A 15 -26.50 10.82 7.99
CA ALA A 15 -27.75 10.35 8.56
C ALA A 15 -28.63 11.45 9.16
N GLY A 16 -28.13 12.69 9.24
CA GLY A 16 -28.84 13.82 9.85
C GLY A 16 -28.94 13.74 11.38
N ILE A 17 -28.04 13.00 12.04
CA ILE A 17 -28.02 12.83 13.51
C ILE A 17 -27.28 14.01 14.18
N GLY A 18 -26.19 14.47 13.57
CA GLY A 18 -25.35 15.55 14.11
C GLY A 18 -23.97 15.57 13.45
N GLY A 19 -23.15 16.54 13.81
CA GLY A 19 -21.77 16.67 13.34
C GLY A 19 -20.78 15.92 14.23
N GLU A 20 -19.75 16.64 14.66
CA GLU A 20 -18.68 16.11 15.52
C GLU A 20 -19.20 15.72 16.90
N GLU A 21 -20.17 16.46 17.43
CA GLU A 21 -20.77 16.26 18.75
C GLU A 21 -21.60 14.97 18.87
N LYS A 22 -21.85 14.30 17.75
CA LYS A 22 -22.51 12.98 17.67
C LYS A 22 -21.64 11.91 17.01
N ALA A 23 -20.34 12.16 16.86
CA ALA A 23 -19.43 11.22 16.21
C ALA A 23 -19.21 9.92 17.01
N ASP A 24 -19.64 9.87 18.27
CA ASP A 24 -19.65 8.68 19.13
C ASP A 24 -20.91 7.80 18.96
N HIS A 25 -21.76 8.10 17.97
CA HIS A 25 -23.01 7.37 17.73
C HIS A 25 -22.76 5.88 17.46
N LYS A 26 -23.41 5.03 18.24
CA LYS A 26 -23.29 3.56 18.11
C LYS A 26 -23.91 3.07 16.79
N PRO A 27 -23.47 1.91 16.26
CA PRO A 27 -24.08 1.30 15.09
C PRO A 27 -25.60 1.16 15.27
N GLU A 28 -26.35 1.67 14.31
CA GLU A 28 -27.79 1.46 14.20
C GLU A 28 -28.16 1.15 12.75
N VAL A 29 -29.36 0.60 12.55
CA VAL A 29 -29.92 0.36 11.22
C VAL A 29 -31.28 1.02 11.11
N ARG A 30 -31.53 1.67 9.97
CA ARG A 30 -32.84 2.21 9.59
C ARG A 30 -33.29 1.53 8.31
N GLU A 31 -34.55 1.12 8.25
CA GLU A 31 -35.11 0.54 7.02
C GLU A 31 -35.26 1.62 5.94
N GLY A 32 -34.96 1.25 4.70
CA GLY A 32 -35.01 2.16 3.57
C GLY A 32 -33.79 3.10 3.44
N ALA A 33 -33.92 4.07 2.56
CA ALA A 33 -32.87 5.03 2.22
C ALA A 33 -32.83 6.23 3.17
N VAL A 34 -31.62 6.55 3.66
CA VAL A 34 -31.36 7.74 4.47
C VAL A 34 -30.24 8.57 3.82
N GLY A 35 -30.34 9.90 3.91
CA GLY A 35 -29.29 10.82 3.45
C GLY A 35 -28.95 10.64 1.97
N PRO A 36 -27.66 10.41 1.60
CA PRO A 36 -27.27 10.13 0.22
C PRO A 36 -27.98 8.94 -0.43
N GLY A 37 -28.50 8.00 0.37
CA GLY A 37 -29.27 6.86 -0.10
C GLY A 37 -30.50 7.26 -0.92
N MET A 38 -31.10 8.43 -0.64
CA MET A 38 -32.24 8.92 -1.42
C MET A 38 -31.87 9.22 -2.87
N GLU A 39 -30.68 9.79 -3.11
CA GLU A 39 -30.18 10.06 -4.47
C GLU A 39 -29.79 8.76 -5.17
N PHE A 40 -29.28 7.75 -4.44
CA PHE A 40 -29.05 6.40 -4.97
C PHE A 40 -30.36 5.77 -5.46
N ASN A 41 -31.38 5.71 -4.61
CA ASN A 41 -32.70 5.15 -4.97
C ASN A 41 -33.30 5.81 -6.20
N LYS A 42 -33.21 7.15 -6.30
CA LYS A 42 -33.66 7.88 -7.49
C LYS A 42 -32.90 7.45 -8.75
N ARG A 43 -31.59 7.23 -8.64
CA ARG A 43 -30.71 6.89 -9.78
C ARG A 43 -30.76 5.43 -10.19
N PHE A 44 -31.15 4.53 -9.29
CA PHE A 44 -31.38 3.13 -9.62
C PHE A 44 -32.56 2.94 -10.58
N LYS A 45 -33.45 3.93 -10.75
CA LYS A 45 -34.58 3.90 -11.69
C LYS A 45 -35.44 2.63 -11.58
N GLY A 46 -35.55 2.09 -10.37
CA GLY A 46 -36.32 0.88 -10.07
C GLY A 46 -35.59 -0.45 -10.26
N GLU A 47 -34.34 -0.46 -10.74
CA GLU A 47 -33.53 -1.68 -10.88
C GLU A 47 -32.99 -2.19 -9.53
N ALA A 48 -32.73 -1.28 -8.60
CA ALA A 48 -32.25 -1.57 -7.25
C ALA A 48 -32.96 -0.68 -6.22
N GLU A 49 -32.90 -1.11 -4.96
CA GLU A 49 -33.52 -0.44 -3.83
C GLU A 49 -32.66 -0.59 -2.57
N ILE A 50 -32.43 0.52 -1.87
CA ILE A 50 -31.84 0.49 -0.52
C ILE A 50 -32.89 -0.03 0.44
N VAL A 51 -32.71 -1.28 0.87
CA VAL A 51 -33.60 -1.97 1.82
C VAL A 51 -33.27 -1.58 3.26
N ALA A 52 -32.02 -1.22 3.54
CA ALA A 52 -31.59 -0.72 4.84
C ALA A 52 -30.37 0.20 4.73
N THR A 53 -30.33 1.17 5.63
CA THR A 53 -29.19 2.06 5.85
C THR A 53 -28.59 1.78 7.23
N VAL A 54 -27.32 1.37 7.26
CA VAL A 54 -26.54 1.24 8.49
C VAL A 54 -25.84 2.56 8.78
N ILE A 55 -25.92 3.01 10.02
CA ILE A 55 -25.37 4.29 10.48
C ILE A 55 -24.41 4.03 11.63
N CYS A 56 -23.21 4.61 11.58
CA CYS A 56 -22.27 4.55 12.71
C CYS A 56 -21.46 5.85 12.77
N GLY A 57 -21.25 6.36 13.98
CA GLY A 57 -20.46 7.55 14.22
C GLY A 57 -18.98 7.33 13.91
N ASP A 58 -18.35 8.34 13.31
CA ASP A 58 -16.94 8.27 12.88
C ASP A 58 -15.98 7.96 14.04
N THR A 59 -16.14 8.61 15.19
CA THR A 59 -15.32 8.36 16.39
C THR A 59 -15.57 6.97 16.95
N TYR A 60 -16.85 6.59 17.11
CA TYR A 60 -17.19 5.28 17.66
C TYR A 60 -16.59 4.15 16.84
N PHE A 61 -16.72 4.21 15.51
CA PHE A 61 -16.17 3.17 14.64
C PHE A 61 -14.66 3.06 14.79
N ASN A 62 -13.93 4.17 14.73
CA ASN A 62 -12.47 4.14 14.75
C ASN A 62 -11.91 3.72 16.13
N GLU A 63 -12.55 4.11 17.23
CA GLU A 63 -12.15 3.69 18.59
C GLU A 63 -12.55 2.25 18.94
N ASN A 64 -13.60 1.71 18.30
CA ASN A 64 -14.17 0.39 18.61
C ASN A 64 -14.22 -0.51 17.37
N THR A 65 -13.18 -0.46 16.53
CA THR A 65 -13.20 -1.01 15.17
C THR A 65 -13.69 -2.46 15.10
N GLU A 66 -13.17 -3.35 15.92
CA GLU A 66 -13.53 -4.77 15.90
C GLU A 66 -15.00 -5.01 16.30
N ASP A 67 -15.46 -4.38 17.37
CA ASP A 67 -16.84 -4.50 17.84
C ASP A 67 -17.83 -3.84 16.88
N ALA A 68 -17.51 -2.67 16.34
CA ALA A 68 -18.31 -1.97 15.37
C ALA A 68 -18.45 -2.79 14.08
N LYS A 69 -17.32 -3.33 13.57
CA LYS A 69 -17.28 -4.21 12.40
C LYS A 69 -18.20 -5.43 12.60
N LYS A 70 -18.05 -6.16 13.71
CA LYS A 70 -18.87 -7.35 14.01
C LYS A 70 -20.37 -7.02 14.04
N LYS A 71 -20.76 -5.96 14.76
CA LYS A 71 -22.17 -5.53 14.86
C LYS A 71 -22.73 -5.13 13.50
N ILE A 72 -21.97 -4.38 12.71
CA ILE A 72 -22.43 -3.93 11.38
C ILE A 72 -22.56 -5.14 10.44
N LEU A 73 -21.62 -6.09 10.45
CA LEU A 73 -21.74 -7.31 9.65
C LEU A 73 -23.01 -8.11 10.00
N GLU A 74 -23.33 -8.25 11.29
CA GLU A 74 -24.58 -8.87 11.73
C GLU A 74 -25.82 -8.10 11.24
N MET A 75 -25.78 -6.77 11.23
CA MET A 75 -26.86 -5.95 10.66
C MET A 75 -27.01 -6.17 9.16
N VAL A 76 -25.90 -6.15 8.40
CA VAL A 76 -25.89 -6.34 6.94
C VAL A 76 -26.45 -7.73 6.58
N LYS A 77 -26.01 -8.79 7.28
CA LYS A 77 -26.48 -10.17 7.04
C LYS A 77 -28.00 -10.31 7.10
N LYS A 78 -28.67 -9.62 8.02
CA LYS A 78 -30.14 -9.71 8.22
C LYS A 78 -30.95 -9.31 6.99
N TYR A 79 -30.41 -8.44 6.13
CA TYR A 79 -31.11 -7.93 4.95
C TYR A 79 -30.81 -8.71 3.66
N ASN A 80 -29.85 -9.65 3.70
CA ASN A 80 -29.39 -10.43 2.55
C ASN A 80 -29.24 -9.57 1.27
N PRO A 81 -28.36 -8.55 1.28
CA PRO A 81 -28.21 -7.66 0.14
C PRO A 81 -27.46 -8.33 -1.01
N ASP A 82 -27.77 -7.90 -2.22
CA ASP A 82 -27.06 -8.27 -3.45
C ASP A 82 -25.81 -7.40 -3.64
N ILE A 83 -25.77 -6.22 -3.01
CA ILE A 83 -24.62 -5.32 -3.02
C ILE A 83 -24.58 -4.44 -1.77
N PHE A 84 -23.37 -4.14 -1.30
CA PHE A 84 -23.14 -3.21 -0.21
C PHE A 84 -22.43 -1.94 -0.70
N ILE A 85 -22.93 -0.79 -0.30
CA ILE A 85 -22.37 0.52 -0.67
C ILE A 85 -22.03 1.27 0.60
N ALA A 86 -20.80 1.79 0.71
CA ALA A 86 -20.42 2.70 1.80
C ALA A 86 -20.10 4.10 1.28
N GLY A 87 -20.49 5.14 2.00
CA GLY A 87 -20.20 6.52 1.59
C GLY A 87 -21.26 7.13 0.66
N PRO A 88 -20.92 8.12 -0.20
CA PRO A 88 -19.56 8.60 -0.47
C PRO A 88 -18.96 9.37 0.72
N ALA A 89 -17.66 9.17 0.96
CA ALA A 89 -16.93 9.78 2.08
C ALA A 89 -16.16 11.05 1.72
N PHE A 90 -15.97 11.35 0.42
CA PHE A 90 -15.23 12.53 -0.05
C PHE A 90 -13.84 12.61 0.63
N ASN A 91 -13.44 13.76 1.15
CA ASN A 91 -12.18 13.92 1.90
C ASN A 91 -12.33 13.80 3.44
N ALA A 92 -13.42 13.21 3.94
CA ALA A 92 -13.57 13.00 5.38
C ALA A 92 -12.70 11.83 5.84
N GLY A 93 -11.62 12.11 6.59
CA GLY A 93 -10.60 11.11 6.94
C GLY A 93 -11.13 9.92 7.74
N ARG A 94 -11.61 10.13 8.97
CA ARG A 94 -12.15 9.05 9.84
C ARG A 94 -13.30 8.28 9.18
N TYR A 95 -14.18 8.99 8.48
CA TYR A 95 -15.31 8.39 7.79
C TYR A 95 -14.86 7.55 6.58
N GLY A 96 -13.87 8.01 5.82
CA GLY A 96 -13.28 7.27 4.72
C GLY A 96 -12.59 5.98 5.18
N VAL A 97 -11.83 6.04 6.28
CA VAL A 97 -11.25 4.83 6.90
C VAL A 97 -12.34 3.86 7.34
N ALA A 98 -13.41 4.34 7.99
CA ALA A 98 -14.53 3.50 8.40
C ALA A 98 -15.23 2.84 7.19
N CYS A 99 -15.52 3.63 6.15
CA CYS A 99 -16.10 3.18 4.90
C CYS A 99 -15.24 2.09 4.24
N GLY A 100 -13.94 2.31 4.08
CA GLY A 100 -13.03 1.33 3.49
C GLY A 100 -12.93 0.05 4.33
N THR A 101 -12.84 0.19 5.65
CA THR A 101 -12.76 -0.94 6.59
C THR A 101 -14.00 -1.83 6.51
N ILE A 102 -15.20 -1.25 6.60
CA ILE A 102 -16.43 -2.06 6.59
C ILE A 102 -16.73 -2.63 5.20
N THR A 103 -16.41 -1.89 4.13
CA THR A 103 -16.55 -2.36 2.75
C THR A 103 -15.68 -3.60 2.51
N LYS A 104 -14.42 -3.57 2.98
CA LYS A 104 -13.52 -4.73 2.92
C LYS A 104 -14.04 -5.90 3.75
N ALA A 105 -14.51 -5.65 4.98
CA ALA A 105 -15.03 -6.70 5.84
C ALA A 105 -16.27 -7.40 5.24
N VAL A 106 -17.20 -6.63 4.67
CA VAL A 106 -18.38 -7.19 3.98
C VAL A 106 -17.96 -8.04 2.78
N ASN A 107 -17.01 -7.56 1.97
CA ASN A 107 -16.49 -8.32 0.85
C ASN A 107 -15.87 -9.66 1.29
N ASP A 108 -14.98 -9.62 2.29
CA ASP A 108 -14.21 -10.79 2.68
C ASP A 108 -15.03 -11.81 3.46
N GLU A 109 -15.90 -11.35 4.37
CA GLU A 109 -16.65 -12.23 5.26
C GLU A 109 -18.03 -12.64 4.72
N LEU A 110 -18.68 -11.77 3.94
CA LEU A 110 -20.02 -12.05 3.40
C LEU A 110 -19.99 -12.44 1.92
N GLN A 111 -18.86 -12.22 1.22
CA GLN A 111 -18.73 -12.49 -0.23
C GLN A 111 -19.79 -11.75 -1.06
N ILE A 112 -20.20 -10.57 -0.59
CA ILE A 112 -21.16 -9.69 -1.26
C ILE A 112 -20.38 -8.66 -2.08
N PRO A 113 -20.77 -8.35 -3.34
CA PRO A 113 -20.18 -7.26 -4.09
C PRO A 113 -20.23 -5.94 -3.31
N VAL A 114 -19.14 -5.17 -3.38
CA VAL A 114 -19.02 -3.93 -2.61
C VAL A 114 -18.44 -2.78 -3.42
N LEU A 115 -18.81 -1.55 -3.06
CA LEU A 115 -18.06 -0.36 -3.47
C LEU A 115 -18.16 0.76 -2.43
N THR A 116 -17.25 1.71 -2.55
CA THR A 116 -17.30 2.98 -1.82
C THR A 116 -16.90 4.14 -2.73
N GLY A 117 -16.94 5.38 -2.23
CA GLY A 117 -16.54 6.57 -2.98
C GLY A 117 -15.76 7.53 -2.10
N MET A 118 -14.56 7.94 -2.54
CA MET A 118 -13.64 8.77 -1.75
C MET A 118 -12.90 9.77 -2.63
N TYR A 119 -12.40 10.85 -2.03
CA TYR A 119 -11.44 11.74 -2.69
C TYR A 119 -10.05 11.08 -2.70
N ILE A 120 -9.21 11.38 -3.69
CA ILE A 120 -7.92 10.71 -3.87
C ILE A 120 -6.96 10.86 -2.67
N GLU A 121 -7.05 11.97 -1.95
CA GLU A 121 -6.24 12.23 -0.74
C GLU A 121 -6.87 11.69 0.55
N ASN A 122 -8.05 11.05 0.48
CA ASN A 122 -8.65 10.45 1.66
C ASN A 122 -7.75 9.30 2.16
N PRO A 123 -7.38 9.22 3.45
CA PRO A 123 -6.58 8.12 3.99
C PRO A 123 -7.14 6.73 3.67
N GLY A 124 -8.47 6.58 3.68
CA GLY A 124 -9.14 5.33 3.31
C GLY A 124 -8.93 4.94 1.85
N ALA A 125 -8.72 5.91 0.95
CA ALA A 125 -8.46 5.62 -0.46
C ALA A 125 -7.15 4.84 -0.63
N ASP A 126 -6.06 5.32 -0.02
CA ASP A 126 -4.76 4.65 -0.14
C ASP A 126 -4.74 3.29 0.56
N MET A 127 -5.34 3.20 1.74
CA MET A 127 -5.41 1.96 2.53
C MET A 127 -6.20 0.86 1.82
N PHE A 128 -7.27 1.20 1.09
CA PHE A 128 -8.25 0.22 0.62
C PHE A 128 -8.40 0.10 -0.91
N LYS A 129 -7.85 1.01 -1.73
CA LYS A 129 -8.01 0.96 -3.21
C LYS A 129 -7.55 -0.35 -3.85
N LYS A 130 -6.58 -1.06 -3.25
CA LYS A 130 -6.15 -2.37 -3.75
C LYS A 130 -7.21 -3.46 -3.50
N SER A 131 -7.93 -3.36 -2.39
CA SER A 131 -8.86 -4.40 -1.90
C SER A 131 -10.30 -4.21 -2.38
N VAL A 132 -10.78 -2.96 -2.51
CA VAL A 132 -12.18 -2.67 -2.84
C VAL A 132 -12.28 -1.66 -3.99
N TYR A 133 -13.43 -1.63 -4.68
CA TYR A 133 -13.70 -0.59 -5.66
C TYR A 133 -14.01 0.74 -4.96
N ILE A 134 -13.18 1.76 -5.23
CA ILE A 134 -13.35 3.11 -4.70
C ILE A 134 -13.61 4.06 -5.87
N VAL A 135 -14.83 4.56 -6.00
CA VAL A 135 -15.18 5.57 -7.01
C VAL A 135 -14.54 6.91 -6.64
N GLU A 136 -13.86 7.56 -7.59
CA GLU A 136 -13.25 8.85 -7.35
C GLU A 136 -14.32 9.94 -7.21
N THR A 137 -14.25 10.70 -6.13
CA THR A 137 -15.18 11.79 -5.81
C THR A 137 -14.44 13.13 -5.72
N LYS A 138 -15.18 14.24 -5.60
CA LYS A 138 -14.58 15.55 -5.26
C LYS A 138 -14.19 15.57 -3.77
N ASN A 139 -13.47 16.62 -3.35
CA ASN A 139 -13.04 16.76 -1.96
C ASN A 139 -14.19 17.00 -0.96
N SER A 140 -15.38 17.41 -1.41
CA SER A 140 -16.51 17.72 -0.53
C SER A 140 -17.87 17.25 -1.08
N ALA A 141 -18.87 17.27 -0.20
CA ALA A 141 -20.25 16.91 -0.51
C ALA A 141 -20.90 17.80 -1.60
N ALA A 142 -20.30 18.92 -2.00
CA ALA A 142 -20.75 19.68 -3.18
C ALA A 142 -20.77 18.81 -4.46
N GLY A 143 -19.91 17.79 -4.52
CA GLY A 143 -19.86 16.81 -5.61
C GLY A 143 -20.87 15.66 -5.52
N MET A 144 -21.78 15.64 -4.53
CA MET A 144 -22.64 14.50 -4.19
C MET A 144 -23.34 13.87 -5.38
N ARG A 145 -24.09 14.65 -6.17
CA ARG A 145 -24.88 14.12 -7.29
C ARG A 145 -24.00 13.42 -8.34
N LYS A 146 -22.79 13.94 -8.58
CA LYS A 146 -21.83 13.34 -9.54
C LYS A 146 -21.20 12.07 -8.96
N ALA A 147 -20.84 12.08 -7.68
CA ALA A 147 -20.33 10.91 -6.98
C ALA A 147 -21.35 9.76 -7.00
N VAL A 148 -22.57 10.02 -6.55
CA VAL A 148 -23.67 9.04 -6.53
C VAL A 148 -23.99 8.55 -7.95
N LYS A 149 -23.99 9.42 -8.98
CA LYS A 149 -24.15 9.00 -10.39
C LYS A 149 -23.16 7.89 -10.78
N SER A 150 -21.90 8.10 -10.48
CA SER A 150 -20.80 7.22 -10.88
C SER A 150 -20.84 5.93 -10.07
N MET A 151 -21.06 6.05 -8.76
CA MET A 151 -21.26 4.92 -7.85
C MET A 151 -22.47 4.05 -8.24
N THR A 152 -23.61 4.64 -8.60
CA THR A 152 -24.78 3.89 -9.04
C THR A 152 -24.51 3.06 -10.29
N LYS A 153 -23.80 3.63 -11.29
CA LYS A 153 -23.46 2.90 -12.52
C LYS A 153 -22.63 1.66 -12.20
N LEU A 154 -21.58 1.82 -11.41
CA LEU A 154 -20.70 0.72 -11.01
C LEU A 154 -21.42 -0.30 -10.11
N ALA A 155 -22.25 0.17 -9.18
CA ALA A 155 -23.05 -0.67 -8.30
C ALA A 155 -23.96 -1.63 -9.07
N LEU A 156 -24.69 -1.14 -10.07
CA LEU A 156 -25.58 -1.97 -10.87
C LEU A 156 -24.81 -3.04 -11.65
N LYS A 157 -23.65 -2.69 -12.23
CA LYS A 157 -22.79 -3.66 -12.92
C LYS A 157 -22.30 -4.77 -11.97
N LEU A 158 -21.79 -4.37 -10.81
CA LEU A 158 -21.29 -5.30 -9.79
C LEU A 158 -22.38 -6.25 -9.31
N ALA A 159 -23.57 -5.72 -9.02
CA ALA A 159 -24.71 -6.53 -8.57
C ALA A 159 -25.21 -7.51 -9.65
N LYS A 160 -25.08 -7.15 -10.93
CA LYS A 160 -25.47 -8.00 -12.06
C LYS A 160 -24.38 -8.99 -12.49
N GLY A 161 -23.18 -8.92 -11.92
CA GLY A 161 -22.03 -9.73 -12.33
C GLY A 161 -21.52 -9.38 -13.74
N GLU A 162 -21.75 -8.15 -14.20
CA GLU A 162 -21.22 -7.67 -15.49
C GLU A 162 -19.70 -7.48 -15.43
N GLU A 163 -19.03 -7.54 -16.59
CA GLU A 163 -17.60 -7.22 -16.67
C GLU A 163 -17.37 -5.75 -16.32
N ILE A 164 -16.43 -5.53 -15.41
CA ILE A 164 -16.00 -4.19 -15.00
C ILE A 164 -14.87 -3.74 -15.92
N GLY A 165 -15.07 -2.58 -16.57
CA GLY A 165 -14.09 -1.94 -17.45
C GLY A 165 -12.90 -1.35 -16.71
N THR A 166 -12.13 -0.51 -17.39
CA THR A 166 -10.93 0.11 -16.79
C THR A 166 -11.32 1.18 -15.74
N PRO A 167 -10.37 1.58 -14.85
CA PRO A 167 -10.55 2.70 -13.93
C PRO A 167 -11.11 3.96 -14.61
N GLU A 168 -10.64 4.27 -15.82
CA GLU A 168 -11.04 5.45 -16.59
C GLU A 168 -12.47 5.34 -17.14
N GLU A 169 -12.89 4.15 -17.57
CA GLU A 169 -14.23 3.89 -18.13
C GLU A 169 -15.32 3.87 -17.04
N GLU A 170 -14.97 3.38 -15.85
CA GLU A 170 -15.91 3.15 -14.76
C GLU A 170 -15.81 4.18 -13.62
N GLY A 171 -14.74 4.98 -13.59
CA GLY A 171 -14.54 6.08 -12.64
C GLY A 171 -14.12 5.63 -11.24
N TYR A 172 -13.52 4.44 -11.10
CA TYR A 172 -12.92 3.98 -9.85
C TYR A 172 -11.41 4.19 -9.84
N MET A 173 -10.81 4.29 -8.66
CA MET A 173 -9.38 4.49 -8.48
C MET A 173 -8.59 3.24 -8.89
N PRO A 174 -7.44 3.38 -9.58
CA PRO A 174 -6.59 2.26 -9.94
C PRO A 174 -6.23 1.36 -8.75
N ARG A 175 -6.53 0.07 -8.89
CA ARG A 175 -6.36 -0.93 -7.82
C ARG A 175 -4.99 -1.61 -7.81
N GLY A 176 -4.13 -1.29 -8.77
CA GLY A 176 -2.84 -1.96 -8.98
C GLY A 176 -2.96 -3.38 -9.53
N ILE A 177 -4.14 -3.80 -10.01
CA ILE A 177 -4.36 -5.10 -10.65
C ILE A 177 -3.91 -5.00 -12.11
N ARG A 178 -2.98 -5.85 -12.52
CA ARG A 178 -2.53 -5.97 -13.91
C ARG A 178 -3.41 -6.98 -14.65
N LYS A 179 -4.07 -6.54 -15.72
CA LYS A 179 -4.86 -7.40 -16.61
C LYS A 179 -4.28 -7.31 -18.01
N ASN A 180 -4.07 -8.46 -18.66
CA ASN A 180 -3.67 -8.49 -20.06
C ASN A 180 -4.87 -8.04 -20.91
N TYR A 181 -4.61 -7.21 -21.91
CA TYR A 181 -5.62 -6.77 -22.87
C TYR A 181 -5.01 -6.66 -24.27
N PHE A 182 -5.85 -6.76 -25.29
CA PHE A 182 -5.46 -6.51 -26.68
C PHE A 182 -5.70 -5.04 -27.01
N ALA A 183 -4.61 -4.29 -27.17
CA ALA A 183 -4.69 -2.91 -27.63
C ALA A 183 -5.07 -2.85 -29.12
N GLN A 184 -5.78 -1.79 -29.53
CA GLN A 184 -6.13 -1.57 -30.93
C GLN A 184 -4.89 -1.38 -31.81
N GLU A 185 -3.91 -0.63 -31.30
CA GLU A 185 -2.66 -0.34 -32.00
C GLU A 185 -1.50 -1.16 -31.45
N ARG A 186 -0.46 -1.37 -32.27
CA ARG A 186 0.75 -2.11 -31.89
C ARG A 186 1.57 -1.30 -30.88
N GLY A 187 2.23 -1.98 -29.93
CA GLY A 187 3.05 -1.31 -28.91
C GLY A 187 4.14 -0.39 -29.50
N SER A 188 4.76 -0.78 -30.61
CA SER A 188 5.77 0.04 -31.28
C SER A 188 5.22 1.36 -31.80
N LYS A 189 4.00 1.36 -32.39
CA LYS A 189 3.36 2.57 -32.87
C LYS A 189 3.01 3.51 -31.71
N ARG A 190 2.40 2.98 -30.65
CA ARG A 190 2.03 3.78 -29.47
C ARG A 190 3.26 4.41 -28.79
N ALA A 191 4.36 3.66 -28.68
CA ALA A 191 5.62 4.17 -28.15
C ALA A 191 6.21 5.31 -28.99
N VAL A 192 6.22 5.16 -30.32
CA VAL A 192 6.69 6.21 -31.24
C VAL A 192 5.77 7.44 -31.21
N ASP A 193 4.45 7.25 -31.18
CA ASP A 193 3.48 8.34 -31.10
C ASP A 193 3.66 9.15 -29.79
N MET A 194 3.87 8.47 -28.65
CA MET A 194 4.22 9.12 -27.38
C MET A 194 5.55 9.87 -27.45
N LEU A 195 6.58 9.28 -28.07
CA LEU A 195 7.89 9.92 -28.23
C LEU A 195 7.79 11.19 -29.10
N ILE A 196 7.05 11.14 -30.20
CA ILE A 196 6.85 12.29 -31.09
C ILE A 196 6.16 13.42 -30.34
N LYS A 197 5.10 13.12 -29.57
CA LYS A 197 4.42 14.12 -28.73
C LYS A 197 5.39 14.75 -27.72
N LYS A 198 6.16 13.92 -27.01
CA LYS A 198 7.17 14.39 -26.06
C LYS A 198 8.22 15.31 -26.71
N LEU A 199 8.72 14.95 -27.89
CA LEU A 199 9.71 15.75 -28.63
C LEU A 199 9.14 17.09 -29.13
N LYS A 200 7.82 17.19 -29.26
CA LYS A 200 7.11 18.41 -29.65
C LYS A 200 6.56 19.22 -28.48
N ASP A 201 6.83 18.79 -27.24
CA ASP A 201 6.26 19.40 -26.03
C ASP A 201 4.72 19.37 -26.02
N GLU A 202 4.12 18.33 -26.61
CA GLU A 202 2.67 18.08 -26.62
C GLU A 202 2.26 17.14 -25.47
N ASP A 203 1.02 17.29 -24.99
CA ASP A 203 0.46 16.41 -23.96
C ASP A 203 0.40 14.94 -24.41
N PHE A 204 0.94 14.06 -23.57
CA PHE A 204 0.87 12.61 -23.75
C PHE A 204 0.59 11.89 -22.42
N THR A 205 -0.03 10.72 -22.49
CA THR A 205 -0.28 9.86 -21.34
C THR A 205 0.69 8.68 -21.41
N THR A 206 1.45 8.45 -20.34
CA THR A 206 2.31 7.26 -20.26
C THR A 206 1.45 6.02 -20.01
N GLU A 207 1.69 4.96 -20.79
CA GLU A 207 1.11 3.62 -20.53
C GLU A 207 1.76 2.94 -19.30
N TYR A 208 2.90 3.45 -18.86
CA TYR A 208 3.64 2.95 -17.71
C TYR A 208 3.97 4.12 -16.78
N PRO A 209 3.04 4.53 -15.90
CA PRO A 209 3.32 5.57 -14.92
C PRO A 209 4.49 5.12 -14.04
N MET A 210 5.48 6.00 -13.87
CA MET A 210 6.53 5.73 -12.90
C MET A 210 5.90 5.63 -11.51
N PRO A 211 6.36 4.69 -10.66
CA PRO A 211 5.96 4.66 -9.27
C PRO A 211 6.23 6.02 -8.61
N ASP A 212 5.36 6.43 -7.70
CA ASP A 212 5.67 7.56 -6.83
C ASP A 212 6.78 7.12 -5.86
N PHE A 213 7.95 7.75 -5.98
CA PHE A 213 9.08 7.47 -5.13
C PHE A 213 8.99 8.41 -3.93
N ASP A 214 8.71 7.81 -2.77
CA ASP A 214 8.76 8.50 -1.49
C ASP A 214 10.17 9.10 -1.31
N ARG A 215 10.23 10.43 -1.13
CA ARG A 215 11.48 11.13 -0.86
C ARG A 215 11.59 11.30 0.65
N VAL A 216 12.59 10.64 1.23
CA VAL A 216 12.91 10.78 2.65
C VAL A 216 14.01 11.83 2.77
N GLU A 217 13.81 12.80 3.66
CA GLU A 217 14.86 13.75 4.03
C GLU A 217 16.07 12.99 4.61
N PRO A 218 17.30 13.27 4.16
CA PRO A 218 18.49 12.65 4.72
C PRO A 218 18.58 12.89 6.23
N ASN A 219 19.03 11.88 6.99
CA ASN A 219 19.36 12.09 8.40
C ASN A 219 20.50 13.11 8.54
N PRO A 220 20.53 13.90 9.63
CA PRO A 220 21.66 14.78 9.92
C PRO A 220 23.00 14.01 9.93
N ALA A 221 24.08 14.68 9.51
CA ALA A 221 25.41 14.09 9.54
C ALA A 221 25.84 13.71 10.97
N VAL A 222 26.50 12.56 11.10
CA VAL A 222 27.19 12.16 12.33
C VAL A 222 28.42 13.06 12.50
N LYS A 223 28.46 13.84 13.59
CA LYS A 223 29.49 14.85 13.81
C LYS A 223 30.75 14.31 14.47
N ASP A 224 30.59 13.31 15.33
CA ASP A 224 31.67 12.74 16.14
C ASP A 224 31.87 11.27 15.75
N LEU A 225 32.59 11.06 14.64
CA LEU A 225 32.83 9.71 14.12
C LEU A 225 33.69 8.88 15.07
N ALA A 226 34.67 9.49 15.74
CA ALA A 226 35.62 8.81 16.63
C ALA A 226 34.94 8.11 17.83
N ASN A 227 33.71 8.50 18.18
CA ASN A 227 32.89 7.83 19.21
C ASN A 227 31.66 7.12 18.61
N ALA A 228 31.48 7.14 17.30
CA ALA A 228 30.32 6.57 16.63
C ALA A 228 30.47 5.06 16.43
N LYS A 229 29.38 4.34 16.66
CA LYS A 229 29.23 2.94 16.26
C LYS A 229 28.63 2.85 14.86
N ILE A 230 29.36 2.25 13.93
CA ILE A 230 28.98 2.12 12.53
C ILE A 230 28.58 0.67 12.25
N ALA A 231 27.47 0.45 11.55
CA ALA A 231 27.07 -0.88 11.09
C ALA A 231 27.05 -0.98 9.57
N LEU A 232 27.18 -2.22 9.09
CA LEU A 232 27.08 -2.56 7.68
C LEU A 232 25.72 -3.23 7.37
N VAL A 233 25.09 -2.78 6.30
CA VAL A 233 23.97 -3.46 5.66
C VAL A 233 24.30 -3.58 4.19
N THR A 234 24.13 -4.75 3.59
CA THR A 234 24.41 -4.93 2.16
C THR A 234 23.19 -5.43 1.41
N SER A 235 22.91 -4.78 0.29
CA SER A 235 22.03 -5.29 -0.77
C SER A 235 22.81 -5.96 -1.90
N GLY A 236 24.15 -5.92 -1.86
CA GLY A 236 25.03 -6.58 -2.82
C GLY A 236 25.18 -8.08 -2.59
N GLY A 237 24.55 -8.62 -1.54
CA GLY A 237 24.42 -10.07 -1.30
C GLY A 237 25.72 -10.80 -0.99
N ILE A 238 26.68 -10.15 -0.33
CA ILE A 238 27.80 -10.85 0.31
C ILE A 238 27.26 -11.60 1.53
N VAL A 239 27.48 -12.91 1.56
CA VAL A 239 27.05 -13.81 2.63
C VAL A 239 28.20 -14.73 3.03
N PRO A 240 28.18 -15.37 4.21
CA PRO A 240 29.15 -16.39 4.56
C PRO A 240 29.12 -17.54 3.55
N LYS A 241 30.25 -18.22 3.41
CA LYS A 241 30.43 -19.33 2.47
C LYS A 241 29.33 -20.36 2.60
N GLY A 242 28.77 -20.78 1.47
CA GLY A 242 27.67 -21.73 1.40
C GLY A 242 26.28 -21.11 1.55
N ASN A 243 26.18 -19.79 1.74
CA ASN A 243 24.91 -19.06 1.88
C ASN A 243 23.97 -19.73 2.90
N PRO A 244 24.30 -19.67 4.20
CA PRO A 244 23.66 -20.51 5.23
C PRO A 244 22.14 -20.26 5.39
N ASP A 245 21.68 -19.03 5.14
CA ASP A 245 20.25 -18.69 5.20
C ASP A 245 19.50 -18.95 3.88
N HIS A 246 20.22 -19.44 2.87
CA HIS A 246 19.72 -19.69 1.52
C HIS A 246 19.02 -18.45 0.93
N ILE A 247 19.66 -17.28 1.05
CA ILE A 247 19.15 -16.04 0.47
C ILE A 247 19.05 -16.22 -1.04
N GLU A 248 17.89 -15.88 -1.60
CA GLU A 248 17.62 -16.06 -3.02
C GLU A 248 18.43 -15.08 -3.88
N SER A 249 18.95 -15.53 -5.03
CA SER A 249 19.79 -14.71 -5.93
C SER A 249 19.02 -13.62 -6.69
N SER A 250 17.71 -13.65 -6.62
CA SER A 250 16.79 -12.61 -7.10
C SER A 250 15.52 -12.66 -6.26
N SER A 251 14.88 -11.50 -6.11
CA SER A 251 13.61 -11.34 -5.42
C SER A 251 13.64 -11.91 -4.00
N ALA A 252 14.68 -11.57 -3.26
CA ALA A 252 14.94 -12.09 -1.92
C ALA A 252 13.70 -11.93 -1.03
N SER A 253 13.31 -13.05 -0.42
CA SER A 253 12.18 -13.13 0.52
C SER A 253 12.63 -12.99 1.97
N ARG A 254 13.94 -12.96 2.19
CA ARG A 254 14.61 -12.94 3.49
C ARG A 254 15.90 -12.11 3.47
N TYR A 255 16.48 -11.91 4.65
CA TYR A 255 17.82 -11.38 4.86
C TYR A 255 18.57 -12.27 5.87
N GLY A 256 19.89 -12.19 5.86
CA GLY A 256 20.77 -12.86 6.83
C GLY A 256 21.35 -11.86 7.83
N LYS A 257 21.66 -12.34 9.03
CA LYS A 257 22.38 -11.58 10.08
C LYS A 257 23.62 -12.37 10.46
N TYR A 258 24.79 -11.77 10.30
CA TYR A 258 26.06 -12.47 10.40
C TYR A 258 27.04 -11.71 11.28
N ASP A 259 27.84 -12.45 12.05
CA ASP A 259 28.88 -11.89 12.91
C ASP A 259 30.18 -11.67 12.11
N ILE A 260 30.75 -10.48 12.24
CA ILE A 260 32.01 -10.04 11.62
C ILE A 260 33.06 -9.62 12.65
N ALA A 261 32.86 -9.90 13.94
CA ALA A 261 33.80 -9.49 15.00
C ALA A 261 35.22 -10.04 14.79
N ASP A 262 35.33 -11.28 14.29
CA ASP A 262 36.62 -11.96 14.10
C ASP A 262 37.26 -11.70 12.73
N PHE A 263 36.63 -10.87 11.88
CA PHE A 263 37.11 -10.59 10.53
C PHE A 263 37.80 -9.22 10.48
N ASN A 264 39.04 -9.25 9.98
CA ASN A 264 39.79 -8.06 9.59
C ASN A 264 39.81 -7.84 8.07
N ASP A 265 39.52 -8.89 7.31
CA ASP A 265 39.59 -8.99 5.86
C ASP A 265 38.66 -10.13 5.45
N LEU A 266 37.80 -9.92 4.46
CA LEU A 266 36.90 -10.93 3.93
C LEU A 266 37.56 -11.59 2.72
N THR A 267 37.55 -12.91 2.69
CA THR A 267 38.20 -13.67 1.62
C THR A 267 37.23 -14.57 0.87
N SER A 268 37.67 -15.05 -0.28
CA SER A 268 36.97 -16.07 -1.08
C SER A 268 36.70 -17.38 -0.32
N GLU A 269 37.44 -17.64 0.77
CA GLU A 269 37.26 -18.84 1.61
C GLU A 269 36.09 -18.67 2.58
N ASP A 270 35.87 -17.45 3.07
CA ASP A 270 34.94 -17.18 4.16
C ASP A 270 33.58 -16.67 3.68
N HIS A 271 33.56 -15.95 2.55
CA HIS A 271 32.39 -15.26 2.04
C HIS A 271 32.22 -15.47 0.53
N GLU A 272 30.99 -15.28 0.06
CA GLU A 272 30.64 -15.36 -1.35
C GLU A 272 29.41 -14.52 -1.69
N THR A 273 29.18 -14.35 -2.98
CA THR A 273 28.06 -13.62 -3.55
C THR A 273 26.85 -14.52 -3.74
N ALA A 274 25.75 -14.23 -3.06
CA ALA A 274 24.43 -14.79 -3.36
C ALA A 274 23.71 -14.03 -4.49
N HIS A 275 24.13 -12.81 -4.78
CA HIS A 275 23.45 -11.87 -5.68
C HIS A 275 23.58 -12.21 -7.17
N GLY A 276 22.46 -12.46 -7.86
CA GLY A 276 22.46 -12.85 -9.28
C GLY A 276 22.42 -11.69 -10.30
N GLY A 277 22.52 -10.44 -9.83
CA GLY A 277 22.36 -9.24 -10.67
C GLY A 277 23.64 -8.53 -11.12
N TYR A 278 24.83 -9.01 -10.74
CA TYR A 278 26.13 -8.52 -11.22
C TYR A 278 27.11 -9.70 -11.39
N ASP A 279 28.26 -9.45 -12.03
CA ASP A 279 29.31 -10.46 -12.20
C ASP A 279 29.97 -10.80 -10.86
N PRO A 280 29.79 -12.03 -10.32
CA PRO A 280 30.24 -12.36 -8.98
C PRO A 280 31.74 -12.63 -8.90
N VAL A 281 32.48 -12.74 -10.02
CA VAL A 281 33.90 -13.13 -9.99
C VAL A 281 34.71 -12.20 -9.10
N TYR A 282 34.59 -10.89 -9.33
CA TYR A 282 35.36 -9.89 -8.59
C TYR A 282 35.02 -9.78 -7.11
N ALA A 283 33.74 -9.97 -6.78
CA ALA A 283 33.27 -9.94 -5.39
C ALA A 283 33.51 -11.27 -4.66
N ASN A 284 33.64 -12.38 -5.39
CA ASN A 284 34.03 -13.66 -4.79
C ASN A 284 35.54 -13.76 -4.61
N ASP A 285 36.33 -13.16 -5.50
CA ASP A 285 37.78 -13.05 -5.33
C ASP A 285 38.12 -12.16 -4.13
N ASP A 286 37.35 -11.10 -3.91
CA ASP A 286 37.54 -10.06 -2.90
C ASP A 286 36.17 -9.48 -2.46
N PRO A 287 35.53 -10.07 -1.42
CA PRO A 287 34.22 -9.64 -0.92
C PRO A 287 34.17 -8.23 -0.34
N ASP A 288 35.30 -7.68 0.13
CA ASP A 288 35.38 -6.34 0.70
C ASP A 288 35.05 -5.23 -0.32
N ARG A 289 35.14 -5.54 -1.62
CA ARG A 289 34.67 -4.66 -2.71
C ARG A 289 33.20 -4.26 -2.60
N VAL A 290 32.40 -5.13 -1.99
CA VAL A 290 30.95 -4.93 -1.84
C VAL A 290 30.58 -4.73 -0.36
N LEU A 291 31.29 -5.37 0.57
CA LEU A 291 31.06 -5.26 2.01
C LEU A 291 32.37 -4.84 2.70
N PRO A 292 32.66 -3.54 2.84
CA PRO A 292 34.00 -3.02 3.17
C PRO A 292 34.33 -3.18 4.66
N VAL A 293 34.58 -4.41 5.10
CA VAL A 293 35.00 -4.72 6.47
C VAL A 293 36.45 -4.32 6.68
N ASP A 294 37.31 -4.60 5.71
CA ASP A 294 38.74 -4.25 5.72
C ASP A 294 38.99 -2.76 6.07
N VAL A 295 38.42 -1.85 5.28
CA VAL A 295 38.60 -0.41 5.42
C VAL A 295 37.96 0.09 6.71
N LEU A 296 36.80 -0.45 7.10
CA LEU A 296 36.17 -0.03 8.36
C LEU A 296 36.96 -0.51 9.59
N ARG A 297 37.61 -1.67 9.52
CA ARG A 297 38.53 -2.14 10.56
C ARG A 297 39.79 -1.28 10.63
N ASP A 298 40.31 -0.81 9.50
CA ASP A 298 41.42 0.14 9.48
C ASP A 298 41.02 1.49 10.09
N LEU A 299 39.85 2.03 9.73
CA LEU A 299 39.33 3.27 10.30
C LEU A 299 39.05 3.16 11.81
N GLU A 300 38.62 2.00 12.29
CA GLU A 300 38.46 1.71 13.72
C GLU A 300 39.83 1.71 14.44
N LYS A 301 40.84 1.05 13.87
CA LYS A 301 42.21 1.02 14.42
C LYS A 301 42.87 2.40 14.43
N GLU A 302 42.60 3.22 13.42
CA GLU A 302 43.08 4.60 13.32
C GLU A 302 42.33 5.57 14.25
N GLY A 303 41.24 5.14 14.88
CA GLY A 303 40.39 5.97 15.73
C GLY A 303 39.56 7.00 14.96
N VAL A 304 39.39 6.80 13.65
CA VAL A 304 38.50 7.63 12.82
C VAL A 304 37.04 7.32 13.12
N ILE A 305 36.73 6.04 13.37
CA ILE A 305 35.45 5.59 13.91
C ILE A 305 35.62 5.00 15.31
N GLY A 306 34.56 5.01 16.12
CA GLY A 306 34.60 4.46 17.48
C GLY A 306 34.53 2.93 17.51
N GLU A 307 33.57 2.34 16.79
CA GLU A 307 33.38 0.89 16.72
C GLU A 307 32.72 0.49 15.40
N LEU A 308 33.22 -0.57 14.76
CA LEU A 308 32.46 -1.30 13.73
C LEU A 308 31.62 -2.38 14.43
N HIS A 309 30.30 -2.21 14.36
CA HIS A 309 29.32 -3.10 14.95
C HIS A 309 29.52 -4.54 14.47
N ARG A 310 29.51 -5.48 15.42
CA ARG A 310 29.79 -6.91 15.17
C ARG A 310 28.86 -7.59 14.18
N TYR A 311 27.62 -7.13 14.02
CA TYR A 311 26.68 -7.78 13.10
C TYR A 311 26.50 -6.96 11.83
N TYR A 312 26.48 -7.64 10.69
CA TYR A 312 25.99 -7.07 9.44
C TYR A 312 24.74 -7.80 8.96
N TYR A 313 23.96 -7.11 8.13
CA TYR A 313 22.73 -7.63 7.57
C TYR A 313 22.85 -7.70 6.05
N ALA A 314 22.60 -8.88 5.48
CA ALA A 314 22.75 -9.11 4.05
C ALA A 314 21.41 -9.48 3.40
N THR A 315 21.14 -8.89 2.25
CA THR A 315 20.08 -9.33 1.33
C THR A 315 20.56 -9.10 -0.10
N VAL A 316 19.72 -9.48 -1.06
CA VAL A 316 19.99 -9.29 -2.49
C VAL A 316 19.06 -8.21 -3.02
N GLY A 317 19.62 -7.16 -3.62
CA GLY A 317 18.86 -6.07 -4.25
C GLY A 317 18.19 -6.46 -5.57
N ASN A 318 18.76 -7.45 -6.27
CA ASN A 318 18.27 -7.96 -7.56
C ASN A 318 16.79 -8.36 -7.49
N GLY A 319 15.90 -7.61 -8.14
CA GLY A 319 14.48 -7.94 -8.24
C GLY A 319 13.71 -7.98 -6.91
N THR A 320 14.28 -7.47 -5.81
CA THR A 320 13.63 -7.46 -4.49
C THR A 320 12.53 -6.41 -4.44
N ALA A 321 11.32 -6.83 -4.05
CA ALA A 321 10.18 -5.94 -3.98
C ALA A 321 10.40 -4.87 -2.89
N VAL A 322 10.06 -3.61 -3.18
CA VAL A 322 10.14 -2.48 -2.23
C VAL A 322 9.42 -2.81 -0.91
N SER A 323 8.30 -3.52 -0.96
CA SER A 323 7.57 -3.95 0.24
C SER A 323 8.35 -4.95 1.10
N SER A 324 9.14 -5.84 0.50
CA SER A 324 9.98 -6.79 1.22
C SER A 324 11.17 -6.08 1.84
N ALA A 325 11.86 -5.24 1.07
CA ALA A 325 12.98 -4.42 1.57
C ALA A 325 12.55 -3.52 2.74
N LYS A 326 11.37 -2.88 2.67
CA LYS A 326 10.80 -2.10 3.78
C LYS A 326 10.54 -2.95 5.04
N LYS A 327 10.09 -4.20 4.87
CA LYS A 327 9.87 -5.11 6.02
C LYS A 327 11.19 -5.51 6.67
N PHE A 328 12.18 -5.91 5.88
CA PHE A 328 13.51 -6.27 6.39
C PHE A 328 14.13 -5.10 7.16
N ALA A 329 14.14 -3.91 6.56
CA ALA A 329 14.68 -2.71 7.19
C ALA A 329 13.93 -2.31 8.47
N ALA A 330 12.61 -2.44 8.52
CA ALA A 330 11.83 -2.16 9.72
C ALA A 330 12.12 -3.12 10.89
N GLU A 331 12.67 -4.31 10.60
CA GLU A 331 13.09 -5.30 11.58
C GLU A 331 14.51 -5.00 12.07
N PHE A 332 15.52 -5.07 11.19
CA PHE A 332 16.91 -4.89 11.60
C PHE A 332 17.23 -3.46 12.06
N ALA A 333 16.53 -2.42 11.58
CA ALA A 333 16.78 -1.05 12.05
C ALA A 333 16.40 -0.86 13.53
N LYS A 334 15.44 -1.65 14.05
CA LYS A 334 15.13 -1.64 15.48
C LYS A 334 16.26 -2.28 16.29
N GLU A 335 16.83 -3.37 15.81
CA GLU A 335 17.98 -4.03 16.43
C GLU A 335 19.19 -3.09 16.46
N LEU A 336 19.55 -2.52 15.31
CA LEU A 336 20.66 -1.57 15.19
C LEU A 336 20.51 -0.39 16.15
N LYS A 337 19.29 0.16 16.26
CA LYS A 337 19.00 1.25 17.21
C LYS A 337 19.13 0.81 18.67
N ASN A 338 18.70 -0.41 19.01
CA ASN A 338 18.82 -0.95 20.36
C ASN A 338 20.28 -1.26 20.73
N ASP A 339 21.10 -1.63 19.75
CA ASP A 339 22.54 -1.91 19.91
C ASP A 339 23.40 -0.64 19.94
N GLY A 340 22.75 0.53 19.86
CA GLY A 340 23.39 1.84 19.94
C GLY A 340 24.20 2.19 18.68
N VAL A 341 23.77 1.71 17.51
CA VAL A 341 24.39 2.08 16.23
C VAL A 341 24.00 3.50 15.85
N ASP A 342 25.01 4.34 15.60
CA ASP A 342 24.83 5.75 15.25
C ASP A 342 24.63 5.97 13.75
N ALA A 343 25.27 5.14 12.92
CA ALA A 343 25.16 5.20 11.48
C ALA A 343 25.27 3.83 10.81
N VAL A 344 24.66 3.75 9.62
CA VAL A 344 24.66 2.55 8.79
C VAL A 344 25.23 2.90 7.43
N ILE A 345 26.18 2.10 6.96
CA ILE A 345 26.61 2.11 5.57
C ILE A 345 25.81 1.03 4.85
N LEU A 346 24.94 1.46 3.94
CA LEU A 346 24.19 0.57 3.06
C LEU A 346 24.96 0.40 1.74
N THR A 347 25.52 -0.77 1.50
CA THR A 347 26.22 -1.06 0.25
C THR A 347 25.31 -1.71 -0.80
N SER A 348 25.65 -1.47 -2.07
CA SER A 348 24.99 -2.03 -3.24
C SER A 348 26.02 -2.51 -4.26
N THR A 349 25.54 -3.10 -5.35
CA THR A 349 26.32 -3.63 -6.47
C THR A 349 27.07 -2.57 -7.25
#